data_AF-A0A7J2YCG8-F1
#
_entry.id   AF-A0A7J2YCG8-F1
#
_cell.length_a   1.000
_cell.length_b   1.000
_cell.length_c   1.000
_cell.angle_alpha   90.00
_cell.angle_beta   90.00
_cell.angle_gamma   90.00
#
_symmetry.space_group_name_H-M   'P 1'
#
loop_
_entity.id
_entity.type
_entity.pdbx_description
1 polymer ?
#
loop_
_entity_poly.entity_id
_entity_poly.type
_entity_poly.pdbx_seq_one_letter_code
_entity_poly.pdbx_strand_id
1 'polypeptide(L)' 'MDAGILRLMPGENDPQAPHANDELYYVIKGHGFIRIENKDFPIKPGSIIFVPAKKKHHFHGNNDELQVLYVFAGEDKDVE' A
#
# COMPACT_ATOMS: atom_id res chain seq x y z
N MET A 1 7.18 10.83 -10.91
CA MET A 1 5.98 10.47 -10.15
C MET A 1 5.35 9.33 -10.90
N ASP A 2 5.16 8.20 -10.23
CA ASP A 2 4.51 7.03 -10.80
C ASP A 2 3.30 6.66 -9.94
N ALA A 3 2.29 6.06 -10.55
CA ALA A 3 1.04 5.73 -9.88
C ALA A 3 0.34 4.55 -10.56
N GLY A 4 -0.35 3.76 -9.76
CA GLY A 4 -1.10 2.62 -10.26
C GLY A 4 -2.13 2.10 -9.26
N ILE A 5 -2.79 1.01 -9.61
CA ILE A 5 -3.75 0.35 -8.75
C ILE A 5 -3.16 -0.98 -8.28
N LEU A 6 -3.04 -1.11 -6.96
CA LEU A 6 -2.82 -2.39 -6.31
C LEU A 6 -4.17 -3.04 -6.04
N ARG A 7 -4.28 -4.33 -6.39
CA ARG A 7 -5.49 -5.13 -6.20
C ARG A 7 -5.11 -6.41 -5.48
N LEU A 8 -5.84 -6.72 -4.41
CA LEU A 8 -5.71 -7.98 -3.67
C LEU A 8 -7.08 -8.62 -3.50
N MET A 9 -7.20 -9.87 -3.92
CA MET A 9 -8.33 -10.72 -3.61
C MET A 9 -8.22 -11.26 -2.17
N PRO A 10 -9.31 -11.75 -1.57
CA PRO A 10 -9.27 -12.36 -0.24
C PRO A 10 -8.24 -13.49 -0.18
N GLY A 11 -7.32 -13.41 0.78
CA GLY A 11 -6.27 -14.40 0.99
C GLY A 11 -5.03 -14.26 0.08
N GLU A 12 -5.00 -13.28 -0.84
CA GLU A 12 -3.78 -12.96 -1.58
C GLU A 12 -2.77 -12.25 -0.67
N ASN A 13 -1.50 -12.59 -0.86
CA ASN A 13 -0.41 -11.90 -0.18
C ASN A 13 -0.01 -10.66 -0.96
N ASP A 14 0.20 -9.56 -0.25
CA ASP A 14 0.87 -8.37 -0.78
C ASP A 14 2.40 -8.60 -0.80
N PRO A 15 3.06 -8.68 -1.97
CA PRO A 15 4.47 -9.00 -2.08
C PRO A 15 5.40 -7.80 -1.91
N GLN A 16 4.87 -6.61 -1.58
CA GLN A 16 5.65 -5.39 -1.52
C GLN A 16 6.86 -5.48 -0.57
N ALA A 17 7.98 -4.92 -1.04
CA ALA A 17 9.22 -4.80 -0.30
C ALA A 17 9.53 -3.32 -0.05
N PRO A 18 10.34 -2.99 0.98
CA PRO A 18 10.80 -1.62 1.18
C PRO A 18 11.49 -1.06 -0.08
N HIS A 19 11.14 0.16 -0.49
CA HIS A 19 11.65 0.82 -1.69
C HIS A 19 12.15 2.25 -1.41
N ALA A 20 12.85 2.86 -2.36
CA ALA A 20 13.53 4.14 -2.18
C ALA A 20 12.61 5.37 -2.21
N ASN A 21 11.37 5.22 -2.67
CA ASN A 21 10.41 6.31 -2.79
C ASN A 21 9.47 6.40 -1.58
N ASP A 22 9.04 7.61 -1.25
CA ASP A 22 7.87 7.80 -0.39
C ASP A 22 6.62 7.41 -1.18
N GLU A 23 5.61 6.90 -0.48
CA GLU A 23 4.40 6.40 -1.11
C GLU A 23 3.14 6.90 -0.41
N LEU A 24 2.16 7.28 -1.21
CA LEU A 24 0.82 7.61 -0.76
C LEU A 24 -0.18 6.59 -1.31
N TYR A 25 -1.01 6.07 -0.42
CA TYR A 25 -2.12 5.22 -0.76
C TYR A 25 -3.46 5.92 -0.55
N TYR A 26 -4.40 5.67 -1.46
CA TYR A 26 -5.81 5.97 -1.27
C TYR A 26 -6.64 4.70 -1.47
N VAL A 27 -7.38 4.31 -0.44
CA VAL A 27 -8.21 3.09 -0.47
C VAL A 27 -9.51 3.38 -1.21
N ILE A 28 -9.66 2.77 -2.39
CA ILE A 28 -10.83 2.93 -3.26
C ILE A 28 -11.96 2.02 -2.79
N LYS A 29 -11.63 0.75 -2.49
CA LYS A 29 -12.58 -0.31 -2.15
C LYS A 29 -11.93 -1.31 -1.19
N GLY A 30 -12.74 -1.92 -0.33
CA GLY A 30 -12.35 -3.02 0.55
C GLY A 30 -11.98 -2.57 1.95
N HIS A 31 -11.79 -3.55 2.83
CA HIS A 31 -11.41 -3.34 4.23
C HIS A 31 -10.24 -4.25 4.60
N GLY A 32 -9.55 -3.90 5.69
CA GLY A 32 -8.46 -4.71 6.22
C GLY A 32 -7.51 -3.85 7.02
N PHE A 33 -6.23 -4.18 6.92
CA PHE A 33 -5.16 -3.47 7.59
C PHE A 33 -4.01 -3.22 6.63
N ILE A 34 -3.30 -2.11 6.85
CA ILE A 34 -1.91 -1.98 6.41
C ILE A 34 -1.02 -2.15 7.63
N ARG A 35 -0.05 -3.05 7.54
CA ARG A 35 1.03 -3.11 8.50
C ARG A 35 2.12 -2.16 8.03
N ILE A 36 2.54 -1.22 8.88
CA ILE A 36 3.72 -0.38 8.64
C ILE A 36 4.68 -0.65 9.79
N GLU A 37 5.88 -1.14 9.46
CA GLU A 37 6.83 -1.71 10.41
C GLU A 37 6.16 -2.81 11.26
N ASN A 38 5.93 -2.54 12.54
CA ASN A 38 5.38 -3.49 13.51
C ASN A 38 3.97 -3.12 13.99
N LYS A 39 3.29 -2.19 13.29
CA LYS A 39 1.98 -1.70 13.71
C LYS A 39 0.96 -1.84 12.59
N ASP A 40 -0.21 -2.36 12.96
CA ASP A 40 -1.37 -2.45 12.09
C ASP A 40 -2.24 -1.20 12.20
N PHE A 41 -2.67 -0.72 11.04
CA PHE A 41 -3.59 0.40 10.90
C PHE A 41 -4.82 -0.08 10.13
N PRO A 42 -6.03 0.07 10.69
CA PRO A 42 -7.25 -0.33 9.98
C PRO A 42 -7.47 0.60 8.79
N ILE A 43 -7.91 0.00 7.68
CA ILE A 43 -8.23 0.73 6.45
C ILE A 43 -9.66 0.44 6.00
N LYS A 44 -10.22 1.43 5.30
CA LYS A 44 -11.56 1.41 4.71
C LYS A 44 -11.61 2.35 3.50
N PRO A 45 -12.64 2.30 2.64
CA PRO A 45 -12.77 3.23 1.52
C PRO A 45 -12.66 4.69 1.99
N GLY A 46 -11.86 5.48 1.28
CA GLY A 46 -11.54 6.86 1.64
C GLY A 46 -10.35 7.04 2.59
N SER A 47 -9.74 5.97 3.08
CA SER A 47 -8.51 6.07 3.90
C SER A 47 -7.34 6.56 3.04
N ILE A 48 -6.56 7.50 3.57
CA ILE A 48 -5.29 7.95 2.99
C ILE A 48 -4.16 7.50 3.91
N ILE A 49 -3.15 6.86 3.35
CA ILE A 49 -1.98 6.36 4.08
C ILE A 49 -0.72 6.94 3.45
N PHE A 50 0.17 7.47 4.29
CA PHE A 50 1.50 7.86 3.88
C PHE A 50 2.51 6.87 4.44
N VAL A 51 3.39 6.36 3.59
CA VAL A 51 4.49 5.48 3.96
C VAL A 51 5.81 6.13 3.58
N PRO A 52 6.67 6.46 4.56
CA PRO A 52 8.01 6.96 4.27
C PRO A 52 8.86 5.91 3.53
N ALA A 53 9.76 6.38 2.68
CA ALA A 53 10.73 5.54 1.99
C ALA A 53 11.44 4.56 2.93
N LYS A 54 11.71 3.36 2.41
CA LYS A 54 12.40 2.25 3.08
C LYS A 54 11.67 1.67 4.30
N LYS A 55 10.44 2.10 4.59
CA LYS A 55 9.62 1.48 5.63
C LYS A 55 8.97 0.21 5.10
N LYS A 56 9.09 -0.87 5.86
CA LYS A 56 8.43 -2.13 5.50
C LYS A 56 6.94 -1.95 5.67
N HIS A 57 6.17 -2.30 4.65
CA HIS A 57 4.73 -2.25 4.71
C HIS A 57 4.11 -3.31 3.80
N HIS A 58 2.87 -3.70 4.12
CA HIS A 58 2.04 -4.55 3.28
C HIS A 58 0.58 -4.50 3.76
N PHE A 59 -0.34 -4.67 2.82
CA PHE A 59 -1.76 -4.87 3.13
C PHE A 59 -2.03 -6.32 3.56
N HIS A 60 -2.96 -6.50 4.49
CA HIS A 60 -3.39 -7.83 4.94
C HIS A 60 -4.80 -7.81 5.56
N GLY A 61 -5.34 -9.02 5.78
CA GLY A 61 -6.57 -9.23 6.53
C GLY A 61 -7.86 -8.83 5.80
N ASN A 62 -7.80 -8.60 4.48
CA ASN A 62 -8.98 -8.34 3.67
C ASN A 62 -9.78 -9.62 3.42
N ASN A 63 -11.08 -9.55 3.71
CA ASN A 63 -12.05 -10.62 3.44
C ASN A 63 -12.84 -10.38 2.13
N ASP A 64 -12.78 -9.16 1.62
CA ASP A 64 -13.27 -8.73 0.33
C ASP A 64 -12.11 -8.28 -0.56
N GLU A 65 -12.41 -8.01 -1.83
CA GLU A 65 -11.45 -7.42 -2.75
C GLU A 65 -11.01 -6.04 -2.25
N LEU A 66 -9.69 -5.87 -2.09
CA LEU A 66 -9.06 -4.59 -1.79
C LEU A 66 -8.54 -3.95 -3.08
N GLN A 67 -8.88 -2.68 -3.31
CA GLN A 67 -8.31 -1.87 -4.37
C GLN A 67 -7.77 -0.57 -3.79
N VAL A 68 -6.49 -0.29 -4.06
CA VAL A 68 -5.79 0.87 -3.53
C VAL A 68 -5.07 1.58 -4.67
N LEU A 69 -5.27 2.89 -4.80
CA LEU A 69 -4.41 3.74 -5.62
C LEU A 69 -3.12 3.97 -4.85
N TYR A 70 -1.98 3.67 -5.46
CA TYR A 70 -0.68 4.07 -4.95
C TYR A 70 -0.08 5.18 -5.80
N VAL A 71 0.74 6.01 -5.17
CA VAL A 71 1.46 7.12 -5.78
C VAL A 71 2.85 7.19 -5.17
N PHE A 72 3.88 6.95 -5.98
CA PHE A 72 5.28 7.17 -5.60
C PHE A 72 5.69 8.63 -5.85
N ALA A 73 6.29 9.23 -4.82
CA ALA A 73 6.86 10.57 -4.92
C ALA A 73 8.26 10.55 -5.55
N GLY A 74 8.52 11.49 -6.47
CA GLY A 74 9.82 11.65 -7.11
C GLY A 74 10.00 10.83 -8.39
N GLU A 75 11.23 10.78 -8.88
CA GLU A 75 11.64 9.88 -9.96
C GLU A 75 11.78 8.45 -9.44
N ASP A 76 11.63 7.46 -10.32
CA ASP A 76 11.82 6.08 -9.94
C ASP A 76 13.31 5.84 -9.62
N LYS A 77 13.60 5.67 -8.32
CA LYS A 77 14.94 5.45 -7.78
C LYS A 77 15.30 3.97 -7.63
N ASP A 78 14.38 3.06 -7.95
CA ASP A 78 14.57 1.62 -7.81
C ASP A 78 14.93 0.95 -9.16
N VAL A 79 15.08 1.74 -10.22
CA VAL A 79 15.64 1.34 -11.53
C VAL A 79 17.13 1.67 -11.55
N GLU A 80 17.99 0.66 -11.64
CA GLU A 80 19.43 0.82 -11.96
C GLU A 80 19.66 1.31 -13.41
#